data_AF-A0A5C8LWE8-F1
#
_entry.id   AF-A0A5C8LWE8-F1
#
_cell.length_a   1.000
_cell.length_b   1.000
_cell.length_c   1.000
_cell.angle_alpha   90.00
_cell.angle_beta   90.00
_cell.angle_gamma   90.00
#
_symmetry.space_group_name_H-M   'P 1'
#
loop_
_entity.id
_entity.type
_entity.pdbx_description
1 polymer ?
#
loop_
_entity_poly.entity_id
_entity_poly.type
_entity_poly.pdbx_seq_one_letter_code
_entity_poly.pdbx_strand_id
1 'polypeptide(L)'
;MDQTTLFRLNKFISDTGFCSRREADKLIEQGVVTVNGLPGTLGTKVTEQDQVLVHGKPLKAKPRRVYLAYHKAVGITCTTELDVKGNIIDAIGYPERIFPIGRLDKESEGLIFLTNDGDIVNKILRAGNEHEKEYVVTVDKPITEHFLRKMASGVPILETITLPCQVKQISRQTFNIVLTQGLNRQIRRMTEFLGFNVTKLKRVRIMNVRLAELKAGQYRELTQAEMAELEAKLLSSSKTEEASAMAPKANITSRRS
;
A
#
# COMPACT_ATOMS: atom_id res chain seq x y z
N MET A 1 24.42 -10.06 23.66
CA MET A 1 24.94 -10.56 22.38
C MET A 1 24.35 -9.69 21.30
N ASP A 2 25.19 -8.90 20.64
CA ASP A 2 24.78 -7.97 19.60
C ASP A 2 24.28 -8.79 18.40
N GLN A 3 22.96 -8.77 18.17
CA GLN A 3 22.39 -9.45 17.01
C GLN A 3 22.72 -8.60 15.78
N THR A 4 23.82 -8.93 15.11
CA THR A 4 24.19 -8.29 13.84
C THR A 4 23.06 -8.48 12.85
N THR A 5 22.32 -7.41 12.58
CA THR A 5 21.17 -7.46 11.68
C THR A 5 21.67 -7.55 10.24
N LEU A 6 21.31 -8.62 9.55
CA LEU A 6 21.71 -8.88 8.17
C LEU A 6 20.61 -8.45 7.19
N PHE A 7 20.97 -7.61 6.22
CA PHE A 7 20.10 -7.14 5.14
C PHE A 7 20.50 -7.81 3.84
N ARG A 8 19.53 -8.14 2.97
CA ARG A 8 19.88 -8.50 1.58
C ARG A 8 20.52 -7.29 0.89
N LEU A 9 21.55 -7.52 0.07
CA LEU A 9 22.32 -6.47 -0.61
C LEU A 9 21.42 -5.54 -1.45
N ASN A 10 20.47 -6.11 -2.19
CA ASN A 10 19.51 -5.32 -2.98
C ASN A 10 18.60 -4.41 -2.13
N LYS A 11 18.17 -4.89 -0.96
CA LYS A 11 17.45 -4.10 0.04
C LYS A 11 18.36 -2.99 0.58
N PHE A 12 19.59 -3.33 0.97
CA PHE A 12 20.53 -2.37 1.53
C PHE A 12 20.79 -1.21 0.56
N ILE A 13 21.08 -1.50 -0.71
CA ILE A 13 21.23 -0.49 -1.78
C ILE A 13 19.94 0.33 -1.92
N SER A 14 18.78 -0.33 -2.01
CA SER A 14 17.50 0.34 -2.20
C SER A 14 17.12 1.27 -1.04
N ASP A 15 17.44 0.90 0.19
CA ASP A 15 17.13 1.67 1.40
C ASP A 15 17.99 2.95 1.51
N THR A 16 19.11 3.06 0.77
CA THR A 16 19.87 4.31 0.64
C THR A 16 19.25 5.31 -0.34
N GLY A 17 18.16 4.92 -1.02
CA GLY A 17 17.50 5.72 -2.06
C GLY A 17 18.19 5.65 -3.43
N PHE A 18 19.26 4.84 -3.59
CA PHE A 18 20.03 4.76 -4.84
C PHE A 18 19.18 4.30 -6.03
N CYS A 19 18.41 3.22 -5.88
CA CYS A 19 17.50 2.70 -6.90
C CYS A 19 16.42 1.79 -6.27
N SER A 20 15.53 1.21 -7.08
CA SER A 20 14.63 0.15 -6.63
C SER A 20 15.36 -1.16 -6.37
N ARG A 21 14.77 -2.06 -5.58
CA ARG A 21 15.35 -3.40 -5.36
C ARG A 21 15.61 -4.19 -6.67
N ARG A 22 14.71 -4.07 -7.64
CA ARG A 22 14.86 -4.75 -8.95
C ARG A 22 16.01 -4.18 -9.76
N GLU A 23 16.19 -2.86 -9.71
CA GLU A 23 17.35 -2.22 -10.34
C GLU A 23 18.64 -2.58 -9.59
N ALA A 24 18.60 -2.66 -8.26
CA ALA A 24 19.73 -3.14 -7.48
C ALA A 24 20.12 -4.58 -7.86
N ASP A 25 19.15 -5.48 -8.05
CA ASP A 25 19.41 -6.83 -8.55
C ASP A 25 20.10 -6.81 -9.92
N LYS A 26 19.64 -5.96 -10.87
CA LYS A 26 20.29 -5.80 -12.18
C LYS A 26 21.75 -5.31 -12.05
N LEU A 27 22.01 -4.35 -11.16
CA LEU A 27 23.36 -3.83 -10.93
C LEU A 27 24.27 -4.90 -10.32
N ILE A 28 23.74 -5.73 -9.41
CA ILE A 28 24.46 -6.86 -8.83
C ILE A 28 24.80 -7.89 -9.92
N GLU A 29 23.82 -8.26 -10.76
CA GLU A 29 24.02 -9.19 -11.89
C GLU A 29 25.05 -8.67 -12.91
N GLN A 30 25.10 -7.36 -13.13
CA GLN A 30 26.10 -6.71 -13.99
C GLN A 30 27.52 -6.72 -13.39
N GLY A 31 27.70 -7.15 -12.14
CA GLY A 31 29.01 -7.20 -11.48
C GLY A 31 29.57 -5.83 -11.10
N VAL A 32 28.74 -4.78 -11.11
CA VAL A 32 29.16 -3.39 -10.78
C VAL A 32 29.00 -3.04 -9.30
N VAL A 33 28.63 -4.01 -8.47
CA VAL A 33 28.45 -3.88 -7.02
C VAL A 33 29.49 -4.70 -6.29
N THR A 34 30.19 -4.10 -5.33
CA THR A 34 31.16 -4.79 -4.48
C THR A 34 30.83 -4.60 -3.00
N VAL A 35 31.10 -5.63 -2.20
CA VAL A 35 30.98 -5.66 -0.74
C VAL A 35 32.36 -5.94 -0.16
N ASN A 36 32.92 -5.02 0.62
CA ASN A 36 34.25 -5.13 1.22
C ASN A 36 35.35 -5.48 0.20
N GLY A 37 35.26 -4.90 -1.00
CA GLY A 37 36.21 -5.12 -2.10
C GLY A 37 35.97 -6.39 -2.94
N LEU A 38 35.01 -7.25 -2.58
CA LEU A 38 34.66 -8.45 -3.35
C LEU A 38 33.38 -8.24 -4.16
N PRO A 39 33.21 -8.85 -5.35
CA PRO A 39 31.97 -8.76 -6.12
C PRO A 39 30.77 -9.28 -5.31
N GLY A 40 29.70 -8.49 -5.26
CA GLY A 40 28.43 -8.90 -4.66
C GLY A 40 27.67 -9.83 -5.60
N THR A 41 26.91 -10.78 -5.05
CA THR A 41 26.05 -11.70 -5.83
C THR A 41 24.60 -11.61 -5.36
N LEU A 42 23.67 -12.09 -6.19
CA LEU A 42 22.26 -12.16 -5.81
C LEU A 42 22.07 -12.95 -4.52
N GLY A 43 21.33 -12.38 -3.58
CA GLY A 43 21.10 -12.99 -2.28
C GLY A 43 22.21 -12.77 -1.24
N THR A 44 23.33 -12.12 -1.60
CA THR A 44 24.34 -11.66 -0.63
C THR A 44 23.67 -10.87 0.50
N LYS A 45 24.11 -11.12 1.73
CA LYS A 45 23.66 -10.39 2.91
C LYS A 45 24.79 -9.51 3.43
N VAL A 46 24.45 -8.32 3.88
CA VAL A 46 25.37 -7.30 4.40
C VAL A 46 24.84 -6.72 5.69
N THR A 47 25.75 -6.19 6.49
CA THR A 47 25.53 -5.46 7.73
C THR A 47 25.67 -3.96 7.47
N GLU A 48 25.32 -3.12 8.44
CA GLU A 48 25.57 -1.67 8.31
C GLU A 48 27.06 -1.29 8.35
N GLN A 49 27.92 -2.21 8.80
CA GLN A 49 29.37 -1.98 8.87
C GLN A 49 30.09 -2.37 7.58
N ASP A 50 29.42 -3.11 6.68
CA ASP A 50 30.01 -3.53 5.41
C ASP A 50 30.11 -2.35 4.43
N GLN A 51 31.26 -2.23 3.76
CA GLN A 51 31.46 -1.24 2.72
C GLN A 51 30.86 -1.74 1.41
N VAL A 52 29.70 -1.17 1.06
CA VAL A 52 29.04 -1.42 -0.24
C VAL A 52 29.34 -0.29 -1.21
N LEU A 53 29.92 -0.64 -2.36
CA LEU A 53 30.22 0.27 -3.47
C LEU A 53 29.37 -0.11 -4.68
N VAL A 54 28.83 0.89 -5.38
CA VAL A 54 28.16 0.72 -6.69
C VAL A 54 28.92 1.57 -7.71
N HIS A 55 29.38 0.96 -8.81
CA HIS A 55 30.31 1.60 -9.75
C HIS A 55 31.55 2.19 -9.06
N GLY A 56 32.09 1.47 -8.06
CA GLY A 56 33.27 1.90 -7.30
C GLY A 56 33.04 3.09 -6.35
N LYS A 57 31.81 3.59 -6.21
CA LYS A 57 31.48 4.69 -5.30
C LYS A 57 30.70 4.19 -4.09
N PRO A 58 31.01 4.68 -2.87
CA PRO A 58 30.26 4.30 -1.68
C PRO A 58 28.81 4.78 -1.77
N LEU A 59 27.91 3.97 -1.22
CA LEU A 59 26.53 4.38 -1.05
C LEU A 59 26.44 5.58 -0.10
N LYS A 60 25.43 6.41 -0.31
CA LYS A 60 25.11 7.51 0.60
C LYS A 60 24.51 6.96 1.90
N ALA A 61 24.58 7.77 2.96
CA ALA A 61 23.84 7.50 4.19
C ALA A 61 22.34 7.35 3.90
N LYS A 62 21.67 6.48 4.68
CA LYS A 62 20.23 6.29 4.57
C LYS A 62 19.51 7.64 4.81
N PRO A 63 18.58 8.05 3.93
CA PRO A 63 17.82 9.28 4.12
C PRO A 63 16.92 9.17 5.36
N ARG A 64 16.45 10.33 5.85
CA ARG A 64 15.39 10.38 6.87
C ARG A 64 14.17 9.63 6.36
N ARG A 65 13.46 8.89 7.23
CA ARG A 65 12.17 8.28 6.87
C ARG A 65 11.13 9.36 6.60
N VAL A 66 10.46 9.23 5.47
CA VAL A 66 9.41 10.14 5.01
C VAL A 66 8.10 9.38 4.94
N TYR A 67 7.03 9.97 5.46
CA TYR A 67 5.67 9.44 5.33
C TYR A 67 4.73 10.57 4.92
N LEU A 68 4.19 10.48 3.72
CA LEU A 68 3.34 11.50 3.13
C LEU A 68 1.90 11.03 3.08
N ALA A 69 0.97 11.92 3.44
CA ALA A 69 -0.41 11.86 2.96
C ALA A 69 -0.51 12.69 1.68
N TYR A 70 -0.89 12.04 0.58
CA TYR A 70 -1.07 12.69 -0.72
C TYR A 70 -2.51 12.57 -1.20
N HIS A 71 -3.07 13.66 -1.70
CA HIS A 71 -4.33 13.64 -2.41
C HIS A 71 -4.06 13.41 -3.90
N LYS A 72 -4.05 12.14 -4.30
CA LYS A 72 -3.91 11.76 -5.71
C LYS A 72 -5.09 12.28 -6.52
N ALA A 73 -4.82 13.09 -7.53
CA ALA A 73 -5.83 13.54 -8.50
C ALA A 73 -6.26 12.40 -9.47
N VAL A 74 -7.44 12.57 -10.07
CA VAL A 74 -7.88 11.75 -11.22
C VAL A 74 -6.89 11.93 -12.37
N GLY A 75 -6.64 10.87 -13.14
CA GLY A 75 -5.75 10.88 -14.30
C GLY A 75 -4.31 10.50 -13.99
N ILE A 76 -3.88 10.58 -12.73
CA ILE A 76 -2.54 10.14 -12.30
C ILE A 76 -2.48 8.61 -12.19
N THR A 77 -1.44 8.01 -12.74
CA THR A 77 -1.20 6.56 -12.68
C THR A 77 -0.33 6.22 -11.47
N CYS A 78 -0.77 5.26 -10.65
CA CYS A 78 -0.04 4.83 -9.46
C CYS A 78 1.10 3.84 -9.82
N THR A 79 2.18 4.36 -10.38
CA THR A 79 3.42 3.64 -10.74
C THR A 79 4.65 4.49 -10.41
N THR A 80 5.79 3.85 -10.19
CA THR A 80 7.11 4.51 -10.02
C THR A 80 7.94 4.50 -11.30
N GLU A 81 7.40 3.95 -12.38
CA GLU A 81 8.03 3.92 -13.71
C GLU A 81 8.05 5.33 -14.31
N LEU A 82 9.26 5.84 -14.57
CA LEU A 82 9.49 7.23 -14.99
C LEU A 82 9.10 7.49 -16.46
N ASP A 83 9.05 6.44 -17.29
CA ASP A 83 8.60 6.50 -18.68
C ASP A 83 7.07 6.59 -18.81
N VAL A 84 6.34 6.29 -17.75
CA VAL A 84 4.87 6.42 -17.73
C VAL A 84 4.48 7.88 -17.51
N LYS A 85 4.02 8.55 -18.57
CA LYS A 85 3.50 9.93 -18.49
C LYS A 85 2.34 10.02 -17.49
N GLY A 86 2.45 10.97 -16.56
CA GLY A 86 1.46 11.16 -15.49
C GLY A 86 1.54 10.09 -14.40
N ASN A 87 2.72 9.53 -14.15
CA ASN A 87 2.97 8.69 -12.98
C ASN A 87 2.89 9.50 -11.68
N ILE A 88 2.77 8.81 -10.54
CA ILE A 88 2.54 9.43 -9.25
C ILE A 88 3.76 10.16 -8.70
N ILE A 89 4.98 9.77 -9.11
CA ILE A 89 6.24 10.35 -8.64
C ILE A 89 6.45 11.72 -9.28
N ASP A 90 6.23 11.84 -10.59
CA ASP A 90 6.28 13.13 -11.28
C ASP A 90 5.15 14.05 -10.81
N ALA A 91 3.95 13.50 -10.61
CA ALA A 91 2.79 14.28 -10.19
C ALA A 91 2.94 14.91 -8.80
N ILE A 92 3.60 14.23 -7.87
CA ILE A 92 3.87 14.77 -6.53
C ILE A 92 5.10 15.68 -6.50
N GLY A 93 6.10 15.43 -7.36
CA GLY A 93 7.30 16.27 -7.47
C GLY A 93 8.13 16.32 -6.18
N TYR A 94 8.15 15.25 -5.39
CA TYR A 94 8.91 15.19 -4.14
C TYR A 94 10.41 15.00 -4.42
N PRO A 95 11.33 15.70 -3.72
CA PRO A 95 12.74 15.74 -4.08
C PRO A 95 13.52 14.45 -3.82
N GLU A 96 13.04 13.61 -2.89
CA GLU A 96 13.68 12.33 -2.57
C GLU A 96 12.93 11.15 -3.19
N ARG A 97 13.62 10.02 -3.35
CA ARG A 97 13.02 8.78 -3.85
C ARG A 97 11.95 8.28 -2.87
N ILE A 98 10.70 8.33 -3.30
CA ILE A 98 9.54 7.78 -2.57
C ILE A 98 8.77 6.80 -3.46
N PHE A 99 7.88 6.02 -2.86
CA PHE A 99 7.01 5.08 -3.53
C PHE A 99 5.65 5.00 -2.82
N PRO A 100 4.56 4.71 -3.56
CA PRO A 100 3.23 4.65 -2.98
C PRO A 100 3.04 3.41 -2.11
N ILE A 101 2.31 3.58 -1.01
CA ILE A 101 1.83 2.48 -0.17
C ILE A 101 0.48 2.01 -0.73
N GLY A 102 0.55 0.99 -1.57
CA GLY A 102 -0.60 0.45 -2.27
C GLY A 102 -0.90 1.23 -3.54
N ARG A 103 -2.13 1.12 -4.02
CA ARG A 103 -2.54 1.73 -5.29
C ARG A 103 -3.93 2.36 -5.22
N LEU A 104 -4.14 3.34 -6.08
CA LEU A 104 -5.44 3.84 -6.51
C LEU A 104 -5.48 3.78 -8.03
N ASP A 105 -6.63 3.42 -8.58
CA ASP A 105 -6.82 3.40 -10.04
C ASP A 105 -6.61 4.81 -10.63
N LYS A 106 -6.27 4.87 -11.92
CA LYS A 106 -6.08 6.13 -12.64
C LYS A 106 -7.31 7.04 -12.55
N GLU A 107 -8.50 6.45 -12.65
CA GLU A 107 -9.82 7.10 -12.58
C GLU A 107 -10.27 7.43 -11.16
N SER A 108 -9.52 7.01 -10.14
CA SER A 108 -9.85 7.20 -8.73
C SER A 108 -8.97 8.29 -8.12
N GLU A 109 -9.53 9.04 -7.18
CA GLU A 109 -8.85 10.13 -6.46
C GLU A 109 -8.80 9.88 -4.95
N GLY A 110 -8.10 10.76 -4.25
CA GLY A 110 -8.11 10.83 -2.80
C GLY A 110 -6.83 10.36 -2.14
N LEU A 111 -6.94 10.01 -0.87
CA LEU A 111 -5.82 9.76 0.03
C LEU A 111 -5.00 8.54 -0.41
N ILE A 112 -3.70 8.71 -0.55
CA ILE A 112 -2.72 7.64 -0.68
C ILE A 112 -1.48 8.01 0.09
N PHE A 113 -0.81 7.03 0.69
CA PHE A 113 0.47 7.28 1.35
C PHE A 113 1.63 7.09 0.37
N LEU A 114 2.69 7.88 0.57
CA LEU A 114 3.98 7.65 -0.06
C LEU A 114 5.08 7.65 1.00
N THR A 115 6.11 6.86 0.79
CA THR A 115 7.24 6.74 1.73
C THR A 115 8.52 6.36 1.01
N ASN A 116 9.66 6.58 1.67
CA ASN A 116 10.94 5.98 1.30
C ASN A 116 11.29 4.76 2.17
N ASP A 117 10.45 4.39 3.14
CA ASP A 117 10.63 3.23 4.02
C ASP A 117 9.90 2.00 3.44
N GLY A 118 10.68 1.06 2.88
CA GLY A 118 10.13 -0.18 2.30
C GLY A 118 9.58 -1.15 3.35
N ASP A 119 9.97 -1.03 4.61
CA ASP A 119 9.61 -1.97 5.66
C ASP A 119 8.19 -1.73 6.20
N ILE A 120 7.72 -0.47 6.18
CA ILE A 120 6.34 -0.16 6.58
C ILE A 120 5.32 -0.61 5.53
N VAL A 121 5.71 -0.67 4.24
CA VAL A 121 4.76 -0.90 3.12
C VAL A 121 4.00 -2.19 3.30
N ASN A 122 4.72 -3.29 3.55
CA ASN A 122 4.09 -4.59 3.74
C ASN A 122 3.24 -4.63 5.01
N LYS A 123 3.62 -3.90 6.07
CA LYS A 123 2.83 -3.83 7.30
C LYS A 123 1.49 -3.14 7.06
N ILE A 124 1.46 -2.06 6.30
CA ILE A 124 0.22 -1.33 5.98
C ILE A 124 -0.64 -2.05 4.93
N LEU A 125 -0.03 -2.78 3.98
CA LEU A 125 -0.76 -3.41 2.88
C LEU A 125 -1.24 -4.84 3.14
N ARG A 126 -0.69 -5.54 4.13
CA ARG A 126 -1.08 -6.93 4.41
C ARG A 126 -2.58 -7.02 4.74
N ALA A 127 -3.28 -7.82 3.94
CA ALA A 127 -4.74 -7.99 4.02
C ALA A 127 -5.20 -8.66 5.33
N GLY A 128 -4.33 -9.45 5.97
CA GLY A 128 -4.59 -10.04 7.29
C GLY A 128 -4.71 -9.02 8.41
N ASN A 129 -4.40 -7.75 8.14
CA ASN A 129 -4.39 -6.70 9.16
C ASN A 129 -5.68 -5.88 9.25
N GLU A 130 -6.68 -6.21 8.44
CA GLU A 130 -8.02 -5.61 8.44
C GLU A 130 -8.02 -4.07 8.42
N HIS A 131 -7.00 -3.46 7.82
CA HIS A 131 -6.82 -2.01 7.87
C HIS A 131 -7.87 -1.29 7.03
N GLU A 132 -8.78 -0.62 7.71
CA GLU A 132 -9.87 0.12 7.10
C GLU A 132 -9.41 1.19 6.10
N LYS A 133 -10.13 1.25 4.99
CA LYS A 133 -10.04 2.28 3.96
C LYS A 133 -11.45 2.77 3.68
N GLU A 134 -11.68 4.06 3.84
CA GLU A 134 -12.99 4.68 3.65
C GLU A 134 -13.04 5.42 2.33
N TYR A 135 -14.14 5.23 1.61
CA TYR A 135 -14.37 5.83 0.31
C TYR A 135 -15.72 6.54 0.27
N VAL A 136 -15.76 7.65 -0.47
CA VAL A 136 -16.99 8.29 -0.92
C VAL A 136 -17.15 7.98 -2.40
N VAL A 137 -18.29 7.40 -2.74
CA VAL A 137 -18.59 6.86 -4.07
C VAL A 137 -19.84 7.52 -4.61
N THR A 138 -19.76 8.08 -5.81
CA THR A 138 -20.92 8.57 -6.57
C THR A 138 -21.18 7.62 -7.72
N VAL A 139 -22.46 7.33 -7.97
CA VAL A 139 -22.93 6.41 -9.01
C VAL A 139 -23.85 7.12 -10.01
N ASP A 140 -24.15 6.44 -11.12
CA ASP A 140 -24.97 6.92 -12.23
C ASP A 140 -26.49 6.93 -11.95
N LYS A 141 -26.95 6.22 -10.91
CA LYS A 141 -28.37 6.01 -10.60
C LYS A 141 -28.70 6.25 -9.13
N PRO A 142 -29.96 6.56 -8.77
CA PRO A 142 -30.38 6.68 -7.37
C PRO A 142 -30.17 5.38 -6.58
N ILE A 143 -29.58 5.51 -5.39
CA ILE A 143 -29.30 4.41 -4.48
C ILE A 143 -30.58 3.99 -3.76
N THR A 144 -30.82 2.68 -3.71
CA THR A 144 -31.94 2.07 -2.99
C THR A 144 -31.45 1.36 -1.73
N GLU A 145 -32.35 1.10 -0.79
CA GLU A 145 -32.03 0.30 0.39
C GLU A 145 -31.60 -1.13 0.02
N HIS A 146 -32.16 -1.69 -1.05
CA HIS A 146 -31.75 -2.99 -1.58
C HIS A 146 -30.29 -2.98 -2.04
N PHE A 147 -29.86 -1.94 -2.76
CA PHE A 147 -28.46 -1.76 -3.16
C PHE A 147 -27.55 -1.73 -1.93
N LEU A 148 -27.89 -0.92 -0.91
CA LEU A 148 -27.07 -0.80 0.31
C LEU A 148 -26.91 -2.14 1.02
N ARG A 149 -28.01 -2.89 1.21
CA ARG A 149 -27.97 -4.21 1.85
C ARG A 149 -27.10 -5.20 1.07
N LYS A 150 -27.27 -5.27 -0.25
CA LYS A 150 -26.47 -6.16 -1.12
C LYS A 150 -24.99 -5.78 -1.14
N MET A 151 -24.69 -4.49 -1.22
CA MET A 151 -23.32 -3.98 -1.21
C MET A 151 -22.61 -4.32 0.11
N ALA A 152 -23.32 -4.21 1.23
CA ALA A 152 -22.79 -4.49 2.57
C ALA A 152 -22.62 -5.99 2.87
N SER A 153 -23.44 -6.87 2.30
CA SER A 153 -23.43 -8.32 2.61
C SER A 153 -22.30 -9.11 1.95
N GLY A 154 -21.55 -8.49 1.04
CA GLY A 154 -20.61 -9.17 0.17
C GLY A 154 -21.19 -9.43 -1.21
N VAL A 155 -20.35 -9.27 -2.23
CA VAL A 155 -20.73 -9.32 -3.65
C VAL A 155 -19.77 -10.28 -4.39
N PRO A 156 -20.28 -11.20 -5.22
CA PRO A 156 -19.43 -12.11 -5.97
C PRO A 156 -18.74 -11.37 -7.12
N ILE A 157 -17.42 -11.24 -7.04
CA ILE A 157 -16.56 -10.64 -8.07
C ILE A 157 -15.21 -11.38 -8.10
N LEU A 158 -14.53 -11.42 -9.24
CA LEU A 158 -13.19 -12.02 -9.36
C LEU A 158 -13.12 -13.45 -8.79
N GLU A 159 -14.14 -14.27 -9.06
CA GLU A 159 -14.24 -15.67 -8.59
C GLU A 159 -14.20 -15.82 -7.06
N THR A 160 -14.51 -14.75 -6.33
CA THR A 160 -14.61 -14.75 -4.87
C THR A 160 -15.80 -13.91 -4.42
N ILE A 161 -16.14 -13.96 -3.13
CA ILE A 161 -17.16 -13.10 -2.52
C ILE A 161 -16.42 -12.08 -1.66
N THR A 162 -16.73 -10.79 -1.86
CA THR A 162 -16.14 -9.74 -1.02
C THR A 162 -16.56 -9.91 0.44
N LEU A 163 -15.69 -9.52 1.36
CA LEU A 163 -16.03 -9.50 2.77
C LEU A 163 -17.20 -8.53 3.02
N PRO A 164 -18.05 -8.81 4.02
CA PRO A 164 -19.03 -7.85 4.49
C PRO A 164 -18.37 -6.53 4.87
N CYS A 165 -19.07 -5.42 4.62
CA CYS A 165 -18.51 -4.09 4.81
C CYS A 165 -19.56 -3.09 5.28
N GLN A 166 -19.10 -1.97 5.84
CA GLN A 166 -19.99 -0.88 6.21
C GLN A 166 -20.30 -0.03 4.98
N VAL A 167 -21.58 0.19 4.73
CA VAL A 167 -22.07 1.03 3.62
C VAL A 167 -23.15 1.96 4.16
N LYS A 168 -23.02 3.27 3.92
CA LYS A 168 -23.99 4.28 4.36
C LYS A 168 -24.32 5.23 3.23
N GLN A 169 -25.61 5.45 2.96
CA GLN A 169 -26.03 6.46 2.01
C GLN A 169 -25.70 7.88 2.52
N ILE A 170 -25.14 8.72 1.66
CA ILE A 170 -24.86 10.14 1.92
C ILE A 170 -25.90 11.01 1.21
N SER A 171 -26.25 10.67 -0.03
CA SER A 171 -27.23 11.40 -0.84
C SER A 171 -27.94 10.46 -1.81
N ARG A 172 -28.80 10.99 -2.68
CA ARG A 172 -29.54 10.20 -3.68
C ARG A 172 -28.63 9.29 -4.52
N GLN A 173 -27.42 9.72 -4.87
CA GLN A 173 -26.50 8.98 -5.75
C GLN A 173 -25.10 8.79 -5.13
N THR A 174 -24.93 9.10 -3.84
CA THR A 174 -23.62 8.99 -3.17
C THR A 174 -23.73 8.13 -1.91
N PHE A 175 -22.77 7.22 -1.72
CA PHE A 175 -22.61 6.44 -0.50
C PHE A 175 -21.17 6.46 0.00
N ASN A 176 -21.04 6.22 1.30
CA ASN A 176 -19.81 5.89 1.98
C ASN A 176 -19.64 4.38 2.03
N ILE A 177 -18.41 3.89 1.86
CA ILE A 177 -18.06 2.48 2.04
C ILE A 177 -16.72 2.34 2.76
N VAL A 178 -16.65 1.45 3.75
CA VAL A 178 -15.41 1.12 4.48
C VAL A 178 -15.00 -0.30 4.17
N LEU A 179 -13.82 -0.46 3.57
CA LEU A 179 -13.26 -1.76 3.21
C LEU A 179 -12.01 -2.08 4.02
N THR A 180 -11.88 -3.32 4.45
CA THR A 180 -10.67 -3.88 5.06
C THR A 180 -9.82 -4.67 4.06
N GLN A 181 -10.44 -5.16 2.98
CA GLN A 181 -9.79 -5.78 1.84
C GLN A 181 -9.60 -4.80 0.66
N GLY A 182 -8.72 -5.16 -0.28
CA GLY A 182 -8.38 -4.32 -1.43
C GLY A 182 -8.19 -5.12 -2.72
N LEU A 183 -9.27 -5.71 -3.24
CA LEU A 183 -9.25 -6.41 -4.53
C LEU A 183 -9.10 -5.43 -5.70
N ASN A 184 -8.67 -5.92 -6.86
CA ASN A 184 -8.50 -5.10 -8.06
C ASN A 184 -9.84 -4.45 -8.48
N ARG A 185 -9.88 -3.11 -8.50
CA ARG A 185 -11.07 -2.30 -8.83
C ARG A 185 -12.32 -2.71 -8.03
N GLN A 186 -12.13 -3.18 -6.78
CA GLN A 186 -13.17 -3.81 -5.96
C GLN A 186 -14.50 -3.05 -5.97
N ILE A 187 -14.50 -1.78 -5.55
CA ILE A 187 -15.73 -0.97 -5.45
C ILE A 187 -16.43 -0.86 -6.80
N ARG A 188 -15.67 -0.62 -7.88
CA ARG A 188 -16.26 -0.49 -9.23
C ARG A 188 -16.92 -1.79 -9.66
N ARG A 189 -16.25 -2.92 -9.47
CA ARG A 189 -16.80 -4.25 -9.79
C ARG A 189 -18.03 -4.61 -8.95
N MET A 190 -18.01 -4.30 -7.65
CA MET A 190 -19.18 -4.51 -6.78
C MET A 190 -20.37 -3.68 -7.25
N THR A 191 -20.11 -2.42 -7.65
CA THR A 191 -21.14 -1.49 -8.12
C THR A 191 -21.70 -1.94 -9.48
N GLU A 192 -20.83 -2.33 -10.41
CA GLU A 192 -21.18 -2.89 -11.73
C GLU A 192 -22.02 -4.16 -11.61
N PHE A 193 -21.65 -5.06 -10.70
CA PHE A 193 -22.41 -6.29 -10.44
C PHE A 193 -23.85 -6.00 -10.00
N LEU A 194 -24.07 -4.92 -9.25
CA LEU A 194 -25.39 -4.49 -8.81
C LEU A 194 -26.15 -3.65 -9.86
N GLY A 195 -25.58 -3.48 -11.05
CA GLY A 195 -26.20 -2.75 -12.17
C GLY A 195 -25.99 -1.24 -12.12
N PHE A 196 -24.97 -0.75 -11.41
CA PHE A 196 -24.63 0.67 -11.28
C PHE A 196 -23.21 0.93 -11.83
N ASN A 197 -22.94 2.15 -12.26
CA ASN A 197 -21.61 2.58 -12.69
C ASN A 197 -21.07 3.66 -11.76
N VAL A 198 -19.81 3.55 -11.38
CA VAL A 198 -19.14 4.55 -10.53
C VAL A 198 -18.73 5.75 -11.37
N THR A 199 -19.29 6.92 -11.07
CA THR A 199 -18.97 8.21 -11.71
C THR A 199 -17.87 8.97 -10.97
N LYS A 200 -17.78 8.81 -9.64
CA LYS A 200 -16.72 9.38 -8.81
C LYS A 200 -16.32 8.41 -7.71
N LEU A 201 -15.01 8.25 -7.50
CA LEU A 201 -14.47 7.41 -6.43
C LEU A 201 -13.34 8.13 -5.72
N LYS A 202 -13.58 8.49 -4.46
CA LYS A 202 -12.63 9.24 -3.64
C LYS A 202 -12.31 8.49 -2.34
N ARG A 203 -11.06 8.09 -2.13
CA ARG A 203 -10.61 7.57 -0.83
C ARG A 203 -10.41 8.73 0.15
N VAL A 204 -11.13 8.73 1.26
CA VAL A 204 -11.12 9.83 2.24
C VAL A 204 -10.40 9.50 3.54
N ARG A 205 -10.15 8.23 3.82
CA ARG A 205 -9.43 7.78 5.02
C ARG A 205 -8.67 6.49 4.77
N ILE A 206 -7.50 6.38 5.40
CA ILE A 206 -6.75 5.13 5.57
C ILE A 206 -6.45 5.02 7.07
N MET A 207 -7.03 4.01 7.73
CA MET A 207 -6.94 3.84 9.18
C MET A 207 -7.33 5.12 9.94
N ASN A 208 -6.38 5.74 10.65
CA ASN A 208 -6.57 6.98 11.40
C ASN A 208 -6.35 8.25 10.58
N VAL A 209 -5.64 8.17 9.45
CA VAL A 209 -5.31 9.34 8.65
C VAL A 209 -6.47 9.68 7.72
N ARG A 210 -6.93 10.93 7.81
CA ARG A 210 -8.00 11.48 6.98
C ARG A 210 -7.42 12.41 5.92
N LEU A 211 -8.09 12.46 4.77
CA LEU A 211 -7.77 13.40 3.70
C LEU A 211 -8.00 14.86 4.14
N ALA A 212 -9.05 15.10 4.93
CA ALA A 212 -9.42 16.42 5.47
C ALA A 212 -9.40 17.52 4.37
N GLU A 213 -8.77 18.65 4.67
CA GLU A 213 -8.69 19.83 3.79
C GLU A 213 -7.61 19.74 2.70
N LEU A 214 -6.90 18.61 2.59
CA LEU A 214 -5.86 18.42 1.59
C LEU A 214 -6.48 18.43 0.18
N LYS A 215 -6.11 19.39 -0.66
CA LYS A 215 -6.66 19.53 -2.03
C LYS A 215 -5.98 18.58 -3.00
N ALA A 216 -6.62 18.30 -4.14
CA ALA A 216 -6.07 17.41 -5.15
C ALA A 216 -4.68 17.90 -5.63
N GLY A 217 -3.72 16.99 -5.73
CA GLY A 217 -2.33 17.30 -6.06
C GLY A 217 -1.49 17.79 -4.88
N GLN A 218 -2.08 18.07 -3.72
CA GLN A 218 -1.32 18.45 -2.53
C GLN A 218 -0.92 17.23 -1.70
N TYR A 219 0.22 17.35 -1.03
CA TYR A 219 0.68 16.42 -0.02
C TYR A 219 1.07 17.16 1.27
N ARG A 220 1.16 16.40 2.35
CA ARG A 220 1.76 16.81 3.62
C ARG A 220 2.45 15.61 4.26
N GLU A 221 3.40 15.87 5.15
CA GLU A 221 3.89 14.81 6.04
C GLU A 221 2.80 14.35 7.01
N LEU A 222 2.83 13.08 7.39
CA LEU A 222 2.04 12.56 8.50
C LEU A 222 2.57 13.18 9.79
N THR A 223 1.64 13.61 10.64
CA THR A 223 1.99 14.15 11.96
C THR A 223 2.53 13.05 12.86
N GLN A 224 3.27 13.43 13.91
CA GLN A 224 3.79 12.45 14.88
C GLN A 224 2.66 11.65 15.55
N ALA A 225 1.53 12.30 15.86
CA ALA A 225 0.36 11.64 16.42
C ALA A 225 -0.27 10.63 15.44
N GLU A 226 -0.42 11.01 14.16
CA GLU A 226 -0.91 10.10 13.12
C GLU A 226 0.01 8.89 12.95
N MET A 227 1.33 9.11 12.96
CA MET A 227 2.33 8.05 12.86
C MET A 227 2.31 7.12 14.06
N ALA A 228 2.26 7.65 15.28
CA ALA A 228 2.23 6.85 16.51
C ALA A 228 0.98 5.94 16.57
N GLU A 229 -0.19 6.47 16.23
CA GLU A 229 -1.41 5.66 16.18
C GLU A 229 -1.38 4.64 15.04
N LEU A 230 -0.81 5.00 13.89
CA LEU A 230 -0.62 4.07 12.77
C LEU A 230 0.28 2.91 13.20
N GLU A 231 1.43 3.17 13.81
CA GLU A 231 2.36 2.15 14.31
C GLU A 231 1.73 1.25 15.39
N ALA A 232 0.95 1.84 16.31
CA ALA A 232 0.21 1.07 17.31
C ALA A 232 -0.76 0.07 16.67
N LYS A 233 -1.48 0.47 15.62
CA LYS A 233 -2.39 -0.41 14.86
C LYS A 233 -1.65 -1.48 14.05
N LEU A 234 -0.44 -1.20 13.58
CA LEU A 234 0.39 -2.19 12.89
C LEU A 234 0.91 -3.27 13.86
N LEU A 235 1.31 -2.88 15.07
CA LEU A 235 1.85 -3.80 16.10
C LEU A 235 0.80 -4.74 16.67
N SER A 236 -0.42 -4.26 16.91
CA SER A 236 -1.52 -5.13 17.34
C SER A 236 -1.79 -6.22 16.30
N SER A 237 -1.69 -5.87 15.03
CA SER A 237 -2.00 -6.77 13.93
C SER A 237 -1.03 -7.92 13.74
N SER A 238 0.28 -7.68 13.90
CA SER A 238 1.29 -8.74 13.85
C SER A 238 1.11 -9.77 14.96
N LYS A 239 0.67 -9.33 16.15
CA LYS A 239 0.41 -10.24 17.29
C LYS A 239 -0.82 -11.12 17.06
N THR A 240 -1.87 -10.60 16.44
CA THR A 240 -3.06 -11.39 16.09
C THR A 240 -2.78 -12.40 14.97
N GLU A 241 -1.93 -12.06 14.00
CA GLU A 241 -1.51 -12.97 12.92
C GLU A 241 -0.67 -14.14 13.45
N GLU A 242 0.34 -13.87 14.30
CA GLU A 242 1.14 -14.92 14.95
C GLU A 242 0.27 -15.84 15.83
N ALA A 243 -0.66 -15.27 16.60
CA ALA A 243 -1.61 -16.05 17.40
C ALA A 243 -2.56 -16.90 16.55
N SER A 244 -3.01 -16.40 15.39
CA SER A 244 -3.89 -17.13 14.47
C SER A 244 -3.17 -18.22 13.69
N ALA A 245 -1.89 -18.02 13.35
CA ALA A 245 -1.06 -19.02 12.68
C ALA A 245 -0.69 -20.20 13.62
N MET A 246 -0.74 -19.99 14.93
CA MET A 246 -0.45 -21.02 15.95
C MET A 246 -1.70 -21.80 16.40
N ALA A 247 -2.91 -21.46 15.93
CA ALA A 247 -4.12 -22.18 16.29
C ALA A 247 -4.22 -23.52 15.51
N PRO A 248 -4.46 -24.66 16.18
CA PRO A 248 -4.61 -25.95 15.49
C PRO A 248 -5.86 -25.93 14.60
N LYS A 249 -5.68 -26.25 13.31
CA LYS A 249 -6.79 -26.40 12.37
C LYS A 249 -7.71 -27.53 12.85
N ALA A 250 -8.95 -27.20 13.19
CA ALA A 250 -9.96 -28.19 13.54
C ALA A 250 -10.21 -29.13 12.33
N ASN A 251 -9.94 -30.41 12.52
CA ASN A 251 -10.28 -31.46 11.56
C ASN A 251 -11.80 -31.55 11.42
N ILE A 252 -12.34 -31.07 10.29
CA ILE A 252 -13.72 -31.36 9.88
C ILE A 252 -13.72 -32.77 9.29
N THR A 253 -14.03 -33.77 10.12
CA THR A 253 -14.31 -35.12 9.66
C THR A 253 -15.69 -35.15 8.98
N SER A 254 -15.68 -35.44 7.68
CA SER A 254 -16.89 -35.65 6.88
C SER A 254 -17.64 -36.90 7.36
N ARG A 255 -18.85 -36.71 7.92
CA ARG A 255 -19.85 -37.79 7.98
C ARG A 255 -20.58 -37.83 6.64
N ARG A 256 -20.29 -38.84 5.82
CA ARG A 256 -21.13 -39.25 4.69
C ARG A 256 -22.16 -40.25 5.21
N SER A 257 -23.43 -39.95 4.97
CA SER A 257 -24.51 -40.92 4.79
C SER A 257 -24.57 -41.33 3.33
#